data_AF-A0A7S3W9U9-F1
#
_entry.id   AF-A0A7S3W9U9-F1
#
_cell.length_a   1.000
_cell.length_b   1.000
_cell.length_c   1.000
_cell.angle_alpha   90.00
_cell.angle_beta   90.00
_cell.angle_gamma   90.00
#
_symmetry.space_group_name_H-M   'P 1'
#
loop_
_entity.id
_entity.type
_entity.pdbx_description
1 polymer ?
#
loop_
_entity_poly.entity_id
_entity_poly.type
_entity_poly.pdbx_seq_one_letter_code
_entity_poly.pdbx_strand_id
1 'polypeptide(L)'
;HFFDGFRTSHEVNKIRMIDYETMKGLVDWEAVKRHHELALNPRHPHMQGQSQGPDIFFQCVEAGNTYYEGLADAFEAKAKLVEEKTGQSFALYAYEGHPEAEYVIVVMGSGAVTCSEAAAHLVKSCGMRVGVVKVRLFRPWDQQRFLAALPKTTTRVCVLDRCKEPGSQGEPLLIEVAATLHLQGRSGIVCVGGRYGLGSKEFTPNMVLSCFENLFKDAPKPRFTVGITDDVTHLSIPEGDWLDVLPEGT
;
A
#
# COMPACT_ATOMS: atom_id res chain seq x y z
N HIS A 1 -2.87 -7.30 9.96
CA HIS A 1 -3.80 -6.21 9.58
C HIS A 1 -3.42 -4.95 10.35
N PHE A 2 -3.39 -3.79 9.71
CA PHE A 2 -3.13 -2.51 10.35
C PHE A 2 -3.97 -1.41 9.68
N PHE A 3 -4.13 -0.30 10.39
CA PHE A 3 -4.73 0.94 9.92
C PHE A 3 -4.13 2.11 10.72
N ASP A 4 -4.33 3.33 10.23
CA ASP A 4 -3.63 4.49 10.78
C ASP A 4 -4.18 4.91 12.15
N GLY A 5 -3.28 5.05 13.12
CA GLY A 5 -3.59 5.53 14.47
C GLY A 5 -4.19 6.94 14.44
N PHE A 6 -5.21 7.17 15.26
CA PHE A 6 -6.13 8.31 15.26
C PHE A 6 -6.88 8.52 13.94
N ARG A 7 -6.18 8.77 12.83
CA ARG A 7 -6.74 9.14 11.52
C ARG A 7 -7.71 8.11 10.94
N THR A 8 -7.58 6.83 11.29
CA THR A 8 -8.59 5.80 10.98
C THR A 8 -9.19 5.22 12.26
N SER A 9 -8.35 4.86 13.22
CA SER A 9 -8.79 4.20 14.45
C SER A 9 -9.81 4.98 15.30
N HIS A 10 -9.85 6.32 15.19
CA HIS A 10 -10.74 7.20 15.95
C HIS A 10 -11.66 8.04 15.05
N GLU A 11 -11.63 7.80 13.73
CA GLU A 11 -12.50 8.49 12.79
C GLU A 11 -13.87 7.81 12.78
N VAL A 12 -14.92 8.57 13.12
CA VAL A 12 -16.29 8.06 13.15
C VAL A 12 -16.91 8.19 11.77
N ASN A 13 -17.15 7.06 11.12
CA ASN A 13 -17.78 6.98 9.80
C ASN A 13 -19.04 6.11 9.84
N LYS A 14 -20.01 6.42 8.97
CA LYS A 14 -21.12 5.51 8.69
C LYS A 14 -20.60 4.37 7.80
N ILE A 15 -20.51 3.17 8.37
CA ILE A 15 -20.02 1.98 7.68
C ILE A 15 -21.10 0.91 7.56
N ARG A 16 -20.94 0.00 6.59
CA ARG A 16 -21.72 -1.23 6.50
C ARG A 16 -20.96 -2.35 7.21
N MET A 17 -21.51 -2.81 8.34
CA MET A 17 -20.97 -3.96 9.06
C MET A 17 -21.27 -5.25 8.30
N ILE A 18 -20.33 -6.20 8.35
CA ILE A 18 -20.55 -7.58 7.93
C ILE A 18 -21.05 -8.34 9.18
N ASP A 19 -22.15 -9.07 9.06
CA ASP A 19 -22.70 -9.84 10.18
C ASP A 19 -21.93 -11.15 10.40
N TYR A 20 -22.06 -11.71 11.60
CA TYR A 20 -21.29 -12.89 12.01
C TYR A 20 -21.66 -14.16 11.24
N GLU A 21 -22.91 -14.30 10.78
CA GLU A 21 -23.32 -15.45 9.97
C GLU A 21 -22.67 -15.39 8.59
N THR A 22 -22.60 -14.21 7.98
CA THR A 22 -21.83 -13.99 6.77
C THR A 22 -20.35 -14.31 6.98
N MET A 23 -19.73 -13.82 8.07
CA MET A 23 -18.33 -14.12 8.38
C MET A 23 -18.08 -15.63 8.57
N LYS A 24 -18.97 -16.32 9.28
CA LYS A 24 -18.91 -17.77 9.51
C LYS A 24 -18.89 -18.56 8.21
N GLY A 25 -19.59 -18.09 7.19
CA GLY A 25 -19.60 -18.65 5.84
C GLY A 25 -18.30 -18.46 5.04
N LEU A 26 -17.39 -17.60 5.48
CA LEU A 26 -16.09 -17.35 4.82
C LEU A 26 -14.94 -18.22 5.38
N VAL A 27 -15.16 -18.82 6.56
CA VAL A 27 -14.17 -19.61 7.30
C VAL A 27 -13.97 -20.98 6.65
N ASP A 28 -12.72 -21.37 6.45
CA ASP A 28 -12.36 -22.75 6.11
C ASP A 28 -12.29 -23.57 7.41
N TRP A 29 -13.39 -24.26 7.73
CA TRP A 29 -13.52 -25.05 8.95
C TRP A 29 -12.61 -26.29 8.98
N GLU A 30 -12.24 -26.82 7.81
CA GLU A 30 -11.25 -27.90 7.73
C GLU A 30 -9.85 -27.39 8.03
N ALA A 31 -9.50 -26.17 7.60
CA ALA A 31 -8.24 -25.53 8.00
C ALA A 31 -8.20 -25.25 9.51
N VAL A 32 -9.31 -24.80 10.11
CA VAL A 32 -9.42 -24.62 11.57
C VAL A 32 -9.22 -25.95 12.30
N LYS A 33 -9.86 -27.02 11.83
CA LYS A 33 -9.69 -28.36 12.39
C LYS A 33 -8.24 -28.84 12.31
N ARG A 34 -7.59 -28.73 11.13
CA ARG A 34 -6.17 -29.05 10.96
C ARG A 34 -5.27 -28.22 11.89
N HIS A 35 -5.58 -26.94 12.08
CA HIS A 35 -4.84 -26.09 13.01
C HIS A 35 -4.95 -26.60 14.46
N HIS A 36 -6.15 -27.03 14.89
CA HIS A 36 -6.34 -27.63 16.21
C HIS A 36 -5.60 -28.97 16.37
N GLU A 37 -5.55 -29.79 15.32
CA GLU A 37 -4.80 -31.06 15.32
C GLU A 37 -3.28 -30.85 15.48
N LEU A 38 -2.76 -29.71 15.02
CA LEU A 38 -1.36 -29.31 15.19
C LEU A 38 -1.04 -28.67 16.55
N ALA A 39 -2.03 -28.50 17.44
CA ALA A 39 -1.81 -27.87 18.74
C ALA A 39 -0.97 -28.75 19.68
N LEU A 40 -0.22 -28.10 20.57
CA LEU A 40 0.51 -28.78 21.64
C LEU A 40 -0.47 -29.50 22.57
N ASN A 41 -0.37 -30.83 22.63
CA ASN A 41 -1.24 -31.66 23.45
C ASN A 41 -0.48 -32.91 23.91
N PRO A 42 -0.52 -33.27 25.21
CA PRO A 42 0.16 -34.48 25.71
C PRO A 42 -0.41 -35.80 25.14
N ARG A 43 -1.64 -35.79 24.59
CA ARG A 43 -2.26 -36.98 23.96
C ARG A 43 -1.79 -37.21 22.51
N HIS A 44 -1.22 -36.20 21.86
CA HIS A 44 -0.58 -36.29 20.55
C HIS A 44 0.67 -35.39 20.52
N PRO A 45 1.70 -35.76 21.30
CA PRO A 45 2.84 -34.89 21.57
C PRO A 45 3.72 -34.76 20.32
N HIS A 46 4.33 -33.59 20.19
CA HIS A 46 5.37 -33.30 19.21
C HIS A 46 6.30 -32.23 19.77
N MET A 47 7.45 -32.02 19.13
CA MET A 47 8.45 -31.04 19.56
C MET A 47 8.49 -29.86 18.59
N GLN A 48 8.58 -28.64 19.11
CA GLN A 48 8.71 -27.40 18.34
C GLN A 48 9.76 -26.51 19.01
N GLY A 49 10.36 -25.57 18.28
CA GLY A 49 11.31 -24.60 18.84
C GLY A 49 12.65 -25.20 19.27
N GLN A 50 13.12 -26.25 18.59
CA GLN A 50 14.43 -26.85 18.85
C GLN A 50 15.57 -25.86 18.58
N SER A 51 16.68 -26.01 19.30
CA SER A 51 17.95 -25.40 18.92
C SER A 51 18.57 -26.22 17.78
N GLN A 52 18.91 -25.56 16.69
CA GLN A 52 19.41 -26.20 15.46
C GLN A 52 20.77 -25.64 15.10
N GLY A 53 21.67 -26.51 14.64
CA GLY A 53 23.00 -26.13 14.17
C GLY A 53 23.01 -25.60 12.72
N PRO A 54 24.16 -25.09 12.25
CA PRO A 54 24.31 -24.58 10.89
C PRO A 54 24.19 -25.66 9.81
N ASP A 55 24.23 -26.93 10.20
CA ASP A 55 24.07 -28.10 9.34
C ASP A 55 22.64 -28.29 8.82
N ILE A 56 21.62 -27.80 9.53
CA ILE A 56 20.21 -27.96 9.14
C ILE A 56 19.37 -26.68 9.17
N PHE A 57 19.80 -25.64 9.91
CA PHE A 57 18.96 -24.48 10.17
C PHE A 57 18.53 -23.76 8.88
N PHE A 58 19.44 -23.59 7.92
CA PHE A 58 19.12 -22.90 6.66
C PHE A 58 18.05 -23.67 5.86
N GLN A 59 18.17 -24.99 5.77
CA GLN A 59 17.21 -25.86 5.09
C GLN A 59 15.83 -25.81 5.76
N CYS A 60 15.78 -25.75 7.10
CA CYS A 60 14.52 -25.62 7.83
C CYS A 60 13.83 -24.27 7.59
N VAL A 61 14.60 -23.18 7.47
CA VAL A 61 14.04 -21.85 7.16
C VAL A 61 13.46 -21.83 5.74
N GLU A 62 14.21 -22.34 4.75
CA GLU A 62 13.77 -22.36 3.34
C GLU A 62 12.57 -23.30 3.09
N ALA A 63 12.39 -24.34 3.90
CA ALA A 63 11.20 -25.20 3.83
C ALA A 63 9.89 -24.40 4.04
N GLY A 64 9.97 -23.27 4.75
CA GLY A 64 8.86 -22.35 4.97
C GLY A 64 8.40 -21.59 3.73
N ASN A 65 9.20 -21.53 2.66
CA ASN A 65 8.88 -20.75 1.45
C ASN A 65 7.54 -21.16 0.83
N THR A 66 7.20 -22.45 0.86
CA THR A 66 5.94 -23.00 0.35
C THR A 66 4.68 -22.40 0.97
N TYR A 67 4.77 -21.85 2.19
CA TYR A 67 3.65 -21.16 2.84
C TYR A 67 3.48 -19.70 2.38
N TYR A 68 4.53 -19.10 1.82
CA TYR A 68 4.50 -17.76 1.24
C TYR A 68 4.21 -17.81 -0.26
N GLU A 69 4.66 -18.86 -0.95
CA GLU A 69 4.26 -19.18 -2.32
C GLU A 69 2.74 -19.33 -2.39
N GLY A 70 2.10 -18.58 -3.28
CA GLY A 70 0.64 -18.59 -3.44
C GLY A 70 -0.15 -17.85 -2.34
N LEU A 71 0.50 -17.23 -1.35
CA LEU A 71 -0.22 -16.49 -0.30
C LEU A 71 -0.96 -15.27 -0.88
N ALA A 72 -0.39 -14.58 -1.87
CA ALA A 72 -1.08 -13.51 -2.60
C ALA A 72 -2.33 -14.04 -3.34
N ASP A 73 -2.23 -15.22 -3.99
CA ASP A 73 -3.38 -15.87 -4.63
C ASP A 73 -4.46 -16.23 -3.61
N ALA A 74 -4.07 -16.69 -2.42
CA ALA A 74 -4.99 -17.00 -1.33
C ALA A 74 -5.74 -15.75 -0.84
N PHE A 75 -5.04 -14.61 -0.72
CA PHE A 75 -5.66 -13.33 -0.39
C PHE A 75 -6.67 -12.89 -1.45
N GLU A 76 -6.34 -13.00 -2.75
CA GLU A 76 -7.28 -12.66 -3.82
C GLU A 76 -8.49 -13.60 -3.87
N ALA A 77 -8.28 -14.90 -3.70
CA ALA A 77 -9.37 -15.87 -3.66
C ALA A 77 -10.35 -15.56 -2.51
N LYS A 78 -9.81 -15.19 -1.33
CA LYS A 78 -10.63 -14.76 -0.19
C LYS A 78 -11.29 -13.39 -0.41
N ALA A 79 -10.59 -12.44 -1.03
CA ALA A 79 -11.15 -11.14 -1.40
C ALA A 79 -12.36 -11.29 -2.33
N LYS A 80 -12.25 -12.15 -3.35
CA LYS A 80 -13.36 -12.46 -4.25
C LYS A 80 -14.55 -13.07 -3.52
N LEU A 81 -14.31 -14.00 -2.59
CA LEU A 81 -15.39 -14.58 -1.78
C LEU A 81 -16.08 -13.53 -0.89
N VAL A 82 -15.32 -12.60 -0.32
CA VAL A 82 -15.86 -11.47 0.44
C VAL A 82 -16.71 -10.58 -0.48
N GLU A 83 -16.24 -10.28 -1.68
CA GLU A 83 -16.98 -9.50 -2.68
C GLU A 83 -18.29 -10.17 -3.07
N GLU A 84 -18.28 -11.47 -3.35
CA GLU A 84 -19.49 -12.24 -3.69
C GLU A 84 -20.56 -12.20 -2.57
N LYS A 85 -20.13 -12.16 -1.31
CA LYS A 85 -21.03 -12.17 -0.15
C LYS A 85 -21.49 -10.77 0.28
N THR A 86 -20.64 -9.76 0.09
CA THR A 86 -20.86 -8.42 0.65
C THR A 86 -21.12 -7.35 -0.40
N GLY A 87 -20.73 -7.60 -1.65
CA GLY A 87 -20.67 -6.62 -2.73
C GLY A 87 -19.51 -5.64 -2.62
N GLN A 88 -18.59 -5.84 -1.67
CA GLN A 88 -17.43 -4.97 -1.49
C GLN A 88 -16.21 -5.59 -2.17
N SER A 89 -15.76 -4.96 -3.26
CA SER A 89 -14.59 -5.40 -4.00
C SER A 89 -13.29 -5.06 -3.26
N PHE A 90 -12.30 -5.93 -3.40
CA PHE A 90 -10.98 -5.75 -2.81
C PHE A 90 -9.92 -6.26 -3.76
N ALA A 91 -8.95 -5.42 -4.09
CA ALA A 91 -7.77 -5.78 -4.85
C ALA A 91 -6.53 -5.59 -3.98
N LEU A 92 -5.48 -6.40 -4.16
CA LEU A 92 -4.24 -6.27 -3.38
C LEU A 92 -3.53 -4.93 -3.65
N TYR A 93 -3.62 -4.47 -4.89
CA TYR A 93 -3.18 -3.18 -5.37
C TYR A 93 -4.33 -2.59 -6.20
N ALA A 94 -5.02 -1.57 -5.68
CA ALA A 94 -6.12 -0.96 -6.42
C ALA A 94 -5.67 0.34 -7.07
N TYR A 95 -6.06 0.54 -8.32
CA TYR A 95 -5.78 1.74 -9.08
C TYR A 95 -7.03 2.63 -9.18
N GLU A 96 -6.84 3.94 -8.98
CA GLU A 96 -7.87 4.96 -9.18
C GLU A 96 -7.26 6.17 -9.90
N GLY A 97 -7.93 6.70 -10.92
CA GLY A 97 -7.46 7.85 -11.69
C GLY A 97 -7.71 7.71 -13.19
N HIS A 98 -6.99 8.50 -13.99
CA HIS A 98 -7.11 8.46 -15.44
C HIS A 98 -6.67 7.09 -15.99
N PRO A 99 -7.42 6.43 -16.89
CA PRO A 99 -7.06 5.09 -17.40
C PRO A 99 -5.70 5.06 -18.11
N GLU A 100 -5.31 6.20 -18.66
CA GLU A 100 -4.01 6.39 -19.30
C GLU A 100 -3.12 7.36 -18.52
N ALA A 101 -3.05 7.25 -17.20
CA ALA A 101 -2.20 8.14 -16.40
C ALA A 101 -0.71 7.99 -16.75
N GLU A 102 -0.03 9.13 -16.82
CA GLU A 102 1.42 9.23 -16.99
C GLU A 102 2.13 9.37 -15.64
N TYR A 103 1.45 9.98 -14.67
CA TYR A 103 1.97 10.33 -13.35
C TYR A 103 1.15 9.63 -12.26
N VAL A 104 1.79 8.74 -11.48
CA VAL A 104 1.08 7.90 -10.51
C VAL A 104 1.65 8.08 -9.11
N ILE A 105 0.79 8.24 -8.11
CA ILE A 105 1.17 8.15 -6.70
C ILE A 105 0.97 6.70 -6.21
N VAL A 106 1.95 6.14 -5.50
CA VAL A 106 1.83 4.86 -4.79
C VAL A 106 1.82 5.14 -3.30
N VAL A 107 0.78 4.70 -2.60
CA VAL A 107 0.56 5.04 -1.19
C VAL A 107 -0.19 3.93 -0.45
N MET A 108 -0.05 3.90 0.87
CA MET A 108 -0.66 2.93 1.77
C MET A 108 -1.34 3.63 2.95
N GLY A 109 -2.37 3.01 3.53
CA GLY A 109 -3.08 3.57 4.69
C GLY A 109 -4.06 4.69 4.33
N SER A 110 -4.39 5.55 5.29
CA SER A 110 -5.47 6.55 5.15
C SER A 110 -5.14 7.63 4.12
N GLY A 111 -3.86 7.92 3.90
CA GLY A 111 -3.41 8.89 2.88
C GLY A 111 -3.85 8.53 1.46
N ALA A 112 -4.15 7.24 1.20
CA ALA A 112 -4.69 6.78 -0.06
C ALA A 112 -6.04 7.44 -0.43
N VAL A 113 -6.88 7.76 0.55
CA VAL A 113 -8.19 8.40 0.32
C VAL A 113 -7.96 9.82 -0.21
N THR A 114 -7.21 10.63 0.54
CA THR A 114 -6.85 12.01 0.16
C THR A 114 -6.14 12.07 -1.18
N CYS A 115 -5.22 11.14 -1.46
CA CYS A 115 -4.57 11.06 -2.76
C CYS A 115 -5.58 10.84 -3.90
N SER A 116 -6.59 10.00 -3.68
CA SER A 116 -7.57 9.67 -4.72
C SER A 116 -8.55 10.81 -4.96
N GLU A 117 -8.98 11.51 -3.92
CA GLU A 117 -9.80 12.71 -4.03
C GLU A 117 -9.07 13.81 -4.83
N ALA A 118 -7.80 14.09 -4.47
CA ALA A 118 -6.99 15.06 -5.19
C ALA A 118 -6.73 14.64 -6.65
N ALA A 119 -6.44 13.36 -6.91
CA ALA A 119 -6.28 12.86 -8.28
C ALA A 119 -7.58 12.95 -9.08
N ALA A 120 -8.72 12.59 -8.50
CA ALA A 120 -10.03 12.71 -9.14
C ALA A 120 -10.36 14.17 -9.48
N HIS A 121 -10.04 15.11 -8.59
CA HIS A 121 -10.16 16.54 -8.86
C HIS A 121 -9.28 16.96 -10.06
N LEU A 122 -7.99 16.60 -10.07
CA LEU A 122 -7.08 16.94 -11.17
C LEU A 122 -7.53 16.34 -12.51
N VAL A 123 -8.08 15.13 -12.50
CA VAL A 123 -8.66 14.50 -13.70
C VAL A 123 -9.90 15.26 -14.16
N LYS A 124 -10.86 15.51 -13.27
CA LYS A 124 -12.16 16.14 -13.60
C LYS A 124 -12.02 17.61 -13.99
N SER A 125 -11.26 18.38 -13.22
CA SER A 125 -11.18 19.84 -13.34
C SER A 125 -10.10 20.30 -14.32
N CYS A 126 -8.99 19.55 -14.42
CA CYS A 126 -7.82 19.96 -15.20
C CYS A 126 -7.49 19.03 -16.37
N GLY A 127 -8.19 17.90 -16.53
CA GLY A 127 -7.91 16.91 -17.57
C GLY A 127 -6.54 16.23 -17.42
N MET A 128 -5.96 16.25 -16.23
CA MET A 128 -4.61 15.74 -15.99
C MET A 128 -4.59 14.22 -16.03
N ARG A 129 -3.56 13.64 -16.66
CA ARG A 129 -3.33 12.19 -16.74
C ARG A 129 -2.64 11.67 -15.49
N VAL A 130 -3.33 11.76 -14.35
CA VAL A 130 -2.83 11.34 -13.04
C VAL A 130 -3.59 10.14 -12.48
N GLY A 131 -2.97 9.40 -11.57
CA GLY A 131 -3.61 8.31 -10.85
C GLY A 131 -2.93 7.93 -9.54
N VAL A 132 -3.54 6.99 -8.83
CA VAL A 132 -3.12 6.52 -7.51
C VAL A 132 -3.21 5.01 -7.45
N VAL A 133 -2.13 4.36 -7.03
CA VAL A 133 -2.12 2.95 -6.63
C VAL A 133 -2.15 2.86 -5.11
N LYS A 134 -3.20 2.23 -4.60
CA LYS A 134 -3.44 1.95 -3.19
C LYS A 134 -2.92 0.56 -2.85
N VAL A 135 -1.85 0.50 -2.08
CA VAL A 135 -1.26 -0.76 -1.59
C VAL A 135 -2.07 -1.27 -0.41
N ARG A 136 -2.66 -2.47 -0.55
CA ARG A 136 -3.39 -3.16 0.54
C ARG A 136 -2.65 -4.39 1.05
N LEU A 137 -1.91 -5.09 0.18
CA LEU A 137 -1.00 -6.16 0.57
C LEU A 137 0.46 -5.67 0.45
N PHE A 138 1.06 -5.28 1.58
CA PHE A 138 2.48 -4.93 1.60
C PHE A 138 3.40 -6.15 1.69
N ARG A 139 2.95 -7.21 2.38
CA ARG A 139 3.68 -8.47 2.53
C ARG A 139 2.72 -9.67 2.44
N PRO A 140 3.06 -10.70 1.65
CA PRO A 140 4.17 -10.75 0.69
C PRO A 140 3.97 -9.73 -0.45
N TRP A 141 5.05 -9.12 -0.93
CA TRP A 141 4.97 -8.17 -2.03
C TRP A 141 4.90 -8.92 -3.36
N ASP A 142 3.83 -8.70 -4.13
CA ASP A 142 3.62 -9.33 -5.43
C ASP A 142 3.91 -8.32 -6.56
N GLN A 143 5.08 -8.48 -7.17
CA GLN A 143 5.57 -7.61 -8.23
C GLN A 143 4.64 -7.59 -9.46
N GLN A 144 4.10 -8.75 -9.85
CA GLN A 144 3.30 -8.87 -11.07
C GLN A 144 1.95 -8.15 -10.90
N ARG A 145 1.30 -8.35 -9.76
CA ARG A 145 0.03 -7.69 -9.43
C ARG A 145 0.19 -6.19 -9.22
N PHE A 146 1.28 -5.76 -8.57
CA PHE A 146 1.61 -4.34 -8.47
C PHE A 146 1.76 -3.71 -9.86
N LEU A 147 2.53 -4.33 -10.75
CA LEU A 147 2.72 -3.82 -12.12
C LEU A 147 1.46 -3.86 -12.97
N ALA A 148 0.56 -4.82 -12.73
CA ALA A 148 -0.74 -4.89 -13.39
C ALA A 148 -1.68 -3.75 -12.97
N ALA A 149 -1.52 -3.24 -11.75
CA ALA A 149 -2.27 -2.06 -11.28
C ALA A 149 -1.77 -0.75 -11.88
N LEU A 150 -0.54 -0.69 -12.41
CA LEU A 150 -0.02 0.50 -13.07
C LEU A 150 -0.54 0.61 -14.51
N PRO A 151 -1.09 1.77 -14.93
CA PRO A 151 -1.36 2.04 -16.33
C PRO A 151 -0.11 1.84 -17.21
N LYS A 152 -0.30 1.28 -18.41
CA LYS A 152 0.81 1.06 -19.36
C LYS A 152 1.52 2.35 -19.79
N THR A 153 0.84 3.49 -19.66
CA THR A 153 1.32 4.83 -19.99
C THR A 153 2.10 5.50 -18.88
N THR A 154 2.23 4.86 -17.71
CA THR A 154 2.95 5.46 -16.58
C THR A 154 4.42 5.68 -16.94
N THR A 155 4.86 6.93 -16.85
CA THR A 155 6.25 7.34 -17.08
C THR A 155 6.92 7.77 -15.79
N ARG A 156 6.15 8.18 -14.76
CA ARG A 156 6.67 8.65 -13.48
C ARG A 156 5.80 8.21 -12.31
N VAL A 157 6.46 7.84 -11.21
CA VAL A 157 5.84 7.37 -9.98
C VAL A 157 6.39 8.16 -8.78
N CYS A 158 5.48 8.60 -7.91
CA CYS A 158 5.79 9.17 -6.60
C CYS A 158 5.33 8.20 -5.52
N VAL A 159 6.26 7.69 -4.71
CA VAL A 159 5.97 6.76 -3.62
C VAL A 159 5.93 7.50 -2.30
N LEU A 160 4.85 7.35 -1.55
CA LEU A 160 4.63 8.05 -0.28
C LEU A 160 4.72 7.08 0.91
N ASP A 161 5.71 7.30 1.76
CA ASP A 161 5.95 6.52 2.96
C ASP A 161 5.57 7.29 4.23
N ARG A 162 4.79 6.63 5.10
CA ARG A 162 4.42 7.15 6.43
C ARG A 162 5.38 6.69 7.52
N CYS A 163 6.68 6.70 7.23
CA CYS A 163 7.75 6.37 8.15
C CYS A 163 9.04 7.14 7.80
N LYS A 164 10.09 6.97 8.61
CA LYS A 164 11.42 7.49 8.32
C LYS A 164 12.46 6.49 8.79
N GLU A 165 13.35 6.10 7.88
CA GLU A 165 14.50 5.25 8.18
C GLU A 165 15.79 6.06 8.01
N PRO A 166 16.39 6.58 9.10
CA PRO A 166 17.59 7.40 9.00
C PRO A 166 18.76 6.63 8.37
N GLY A 167 19.36 7.20 7.33
CA GLY A 167 20.52 6.62 6.64
C GLY A 167 20.18 5.58 5.56
N SER A 168 18.90 5.27 5.34
CA SER A 168 18.51 4.33 4.28
C SER A 168 18.56 4.95 2.89
N GLN A 169 18.70 4.09 1.87
CA GLN A 169 18.60 4.49 0.46
C GLN A 169 17.17 4.86 0.03
N GLY A 170 16.17 4.53 0.85
CA GLY A 170 14.74 4.68 0.58
C GLY A 170 13.92 4.28 1.79
N GLU A 171 12.73 4.84 1.95
CA GLU A 171 11.76 4.25 2.87
C GLU A 171 11.24 2.91 2.31
N PRO A 172 10.64 2.02 3.12
CA PRO A 172 10.35 0.65 2.72
C PRO A 172 9.48 0.53 1.46
N LEU A 173 8.41 1.33 1.33
CA LEU A 173 7.56 1.24 0.15
C LEU A 173 8.28 1.77 -1.10
N LEU A 174 9.03 2.87 -0.98
CA LEU A 174 9.89 3.37 -2.06
C LEU A 174 10.85 2.29 -2.56
N ILE A 175 11.52 1.57 -1.64
CA ILE A 175 12.45 0.50 -2.02
C ILE A 175 11.74 -0.62 -2.76
N GLU A 176 10.58 -1.09 -2.28
CA GLU A 176 9.80 -2.14 -2.95
C GLU A 176 9.40 -1.75 -4.38
N VAL A 177 8.88 -0.53 -4.55
CA VAL A 177 8.48 -0.03 -5.87
C VAL A 177 9.68 0.13 -6.79
N ALA A 178 10.76 0.77 -6.32
CA ALA A 178 11.97 0.97 -7.12
C ALA A 178 12.61 -0.36 -7.52
N ALA A 179 12.72 -1.32 -6.59
CA ALA A 179 13.22 -2.66 -6.87
C ALA A 179 12.34 -3.39 -7.88
N THR A 180 11.01 -3.31 -7.74
CA THR A 180 10.07 -3.92 -8.69
C THR A 180 10.22 -3.36 -10.09
N LEU A 181 10.28 -2.03 -10.23
CA LEU A 181 10.48 -1.38 -11.52
C LEU A 181 11.82 -1.79 -12.14
N HIS A 182 12.89 -1.89 -11.34
CA HIS A 182 14.19 -2.30 -11.82
C HIS A 182 14.21 -3.77 -12.28
N LEU A 183 13.81 -4.70 -11.41
CA LEU A 183 13.83 -6.14 -11.64
C LEU A 183 12.95 -6.56 -12.82
N GLN A 184 11.88 -5.81 -13.10
CA GLN A 184 10.96 -6.07 -14.20
C GLN A 184 11.29 -5.28 -15.49
N GLY A 185 12.50 -4.71 -15.58
CA GLY A 185 12.96 -4.01 -16.78
C GLY A 185 12.25 -2.68 -17.07
N ARG A 186 11.56 -2.10 -16.09
CA ARG A 186 10.85 -0.81 -16.17
C ARG A 186 11.65 0.34 -15.56
N SER A 187 12.97 0.26 -15.58
CA SER A 187 13.86 1.30 -15.04
C SER A 187 13.75 2.66 -15.75
N GLY A 188 13.09 2.72 -16.91
CA GLY A 188 12.78 3.98 -17.61
C GLY A 188 11.68 4.81 -16.94
N ILE A 189 10.91 4.23 -16.00
CA ILE A 189 9.93 4.96 -15.21
C ILE A 189 10.68 5.72 -14.09
N VAL A 190 10.52 7.04 -14.05
CA VAL A 190 11.11 7.87 -12.99
C VAL A 190 10.41 7.55 -11.67
N CYS A 191 11.15 7.15 -10.64
CA CYS A 191 10.62 6.84 -9.32
C CYS A 191 11.18 7.81 -8.28
N VAL A 192 10.31 8.56 -7.59
CA VAL A 192 10.67 9.48 -6.50
C VAL A 192 9.98 9.07 -5.21
N GLY A 193 10.56 9.44 -4.06
CA GLY A 193 10.06 9.10 -2.74
C GLY A 193 9.78 10.30 -1.85
N GLY A 194 8.59 10.35 -1.27
CA GLY A 194 8.16 11.37 -0.30
C GLY A 194 7.83 10.77 1.05
N ARG A 195 8.16 11.49 2.12
CA ARG A 195 7.66 11.19 3.48
C ARG A 195 6.55 12.14 3.86
N TYR A 196 5.52 11.60 4.51
CA TYR A 196 4.37 12.36 4.97
C TYR A 196 3.84 11.82 6.30
N GLY A 197 2.97 12.59 6.97
CA GLY A 197 2.08 12.06 8.01
C GLY A 197 2.72 11.50 9.28
N LEU A 198 4.01 11.75 9.52
CA LEU A 198 4.72 11.27 10.71
C LEU A 198 4.11 11.89 11.98
N GLY A 199 3.84 11.07 12.99
CA GLY A 199 3.22 11.53 14.24
C GLY A 199 1.86 12.18 14.04
N SER A 200 1.06 11.69 13.08
CA SER A 200 -0.23 12.27 12.71
C SER A 200 -0.14 13.71 12.21
N LYS A 201 0.99 14.12 11.64
CA LYS A 201 1.06 15.34 10.84
C LYS A 201 -0.01 15.30 9.74
N GLU A 202 -0.65 16.43 9.49
CA GLU A 202 -1.70 16.53 8.50
C GLU A 202 -1.21 16.15 7.10
N PHE A 203 -2.12 15.60 6.30
CA PHE A 203 -1.88 15.27 4.91
C PHE A 203 -3.12 15.64 4.12
N THR A 204 -3.09 16.82 3.52
CA THR A 204 -4.23 17.46 2.87
C THR A 204 -4.19 17.25 1.35
N PRO A 205 -5.30 17.49 0.63
CA PRO A 205 -5.31 17.50 -0.82
C PRO A 205 -4.21 18.37 -1.44
N ASN A 206 -4.01 19.59 -0.94
CA ASN A 206 -2.92 20.48 -1.35
C ASN A 206 -1.54 19.83 -1.31
N MET A 207 -1.26 19.09 -0.23
CA MET A 207 -0.01 18.37 -0.10
C MET A 207 0.15 17.28 -1.17
N VAL A 208 -0.95 16.63 -1.56
CA VAL A 208 -0.97 15.70 -2.71
C VAL A 208 -0.73 16.44 -4.02
N LEU A 209 -1.34 17.61 -4.23
CA LEU A 209 -1.07 18.43 -5.42
C LEU A 209 0.41 18.79 -5.52
N SER A 210 1.04 19.23 -4.44
CA SER A 210 2.48 19.48 -4.40
C SER A 210 3.31 18.23 -4.77
N CYS A 211 2.84 17.03 -4.40
CA CYS A 211 3.49 15.78 -4.81
C CYS A 211 3.39 15.57 -6.34
N PHE A 212 2.22 15.81 -6.93
CA PHE A 212 2.04 15.75 -8.39
C PHE A 212 2.83 16.83 -9.12
N GLU A 213 2.81 18.08 -8.63
CA GLU A 213 3.61 19.19 -9.17
C GLU A 213 5.10 18.87 -9.14
N ASN A 214 5.59 18.25 -8.06
CA ASN A 214 6.96 17.77 -8.03
C ASN A 214 7.21 16.74 -9.14
N LEU A 215 6.27 15.82 -9.36
CA LEU A 215 6.38 14.76 -10.37
C LEU A 215 6.30 15.27 -11.81
N PHE A 216 5.62 16.39 -12.05
CA PHE A 216 5.50 17.05 -13.36
C PHE A 216 6.78 17.77 -13.81
N LYS A 217 7.65 18.17 -12.88
CA LYS A 217 8.92 18.88 -13.20
C LYS A 217 9.84 18.01 -14.04
N ASP A 218 10.59 18.59 -14.98
CA ASP A 218 11.58 17.85 -15.78
C ASP A 218 12.58 17.06 -14.93
N ALA A 219 13.02 17.66 -13.82
CA ALA A 219 13.84 17.03 -12.79
C ALA A 219 13.07 17.05 -11.44
N PRO A 220 12.24 16.03 -11.16
CA PRO A 220 11.49 15.97 -9.91
C PRO A 220 12.46 15.80 -8.73
N LYS A 221 12.15 16.39 -7.58
CA LYS A 221 12.96 16.19 -6.36
C LYS A 221 12.87 14.70 -5.98
N PRO A 222 14.00 13.95 -5.98
CA PRO A 222 13.95 12.49 -5.89
C PRO A 222 13.58 11.99 -4.50
N ARG A 223 13.94 12.75 -3.46
CA ARG A 223 13.62 12.48 -2.05
C ARG A 223 13.12 13.75 -1.40
N PHE A 224 11.93 13.71 -0.80
CA PHE A 224 11.31 14.89 -0.23
C PHE A 224 10.48 14.63 1.02
N THR A 225 10.03 15.70 1.66
CA THR A 225 9.02 15.70 2.74
C THR A 225 7.87 16.61 2.36
N VAL A 226 6.67 16.32 2.84
CA VAL A 226 5.48 17.16 2.65
C VAL A 226 4.75 17.35 3.98
N GLY A 227 4.17 18.54 4.21
CA GLY A 227 3.53 18.91 5.47
C GLY A 227 4.45 19.58 6.51
N ILE A 228 5.66 19.95 6.11
CA ILE A 228 6.64 20.70 6.93
C ILE A 228 7.41 21.71 6.07
N THR A 229 7.98 22.73 6.71
CA THR A 229 9.06 23.52 6.13
C THR A 229 10.38 23.01 6.69
N ASP A 230 11.24 22.47 5.82
CA ASP A 230 12.59 22.04 6.17
C ASP A 230 13.59 23.05 5.59
N ASP A 231 13.96 24.02 6.41
CA ASP A 231 14.93 25.08 6.12
C ASP A 231 16.38 24.69 6.41
N VAL A 232 16.62 23.44 6.83
CA VAL A 232 17.95 22.91 7.13
C VAL A 232 18.46 22.01 6.02
N THR A 233 17.69 20.98 5.65
CA THR A 233 18.09 20.04 4.59
C THR A 233 17.35 20.27 3.27
N HIS A 234 16.43 21.22 3.24
CA HIS A 234 15.68 21.64 2.05
C HIS A 234 15.00 20.47 1.33
N LEU A 235 14.56 19.45 2.08
CA LEU A 235 13.85 18.30 1.53
C LEU A 235 12.35 18.59 1.35
N SER A 236 11.79 19.57 2.07
CA SER A 236 10.39 19.92 1.91
C SER A 236 10.07 20.39 0.49
N ILE A 237 8.91 19.98 -0.01
CA ILE A 237 8.28 20.60 -1.18
C ILE A 237 7.32 21.71 -0.70
N PRO A 238 7.20 22.82 -1.44
CA PRO A 238 6.30 23.90 -1.07
C PRO A 238 4.84 23.45 -1.23
N GLU A 239 3.99 23.91 -0.31
CA GLU A 239 2.54 23.75 -0.42
C GLU A 239 1.96 24.87 -1.29
N GLY A 240 1.08 24.50 -2.23
CA GLY A 240 0.33 25.46 -3.04
C GLY A 240 -0.86 26.07 -2.30
N ASP A 241 -1.55 27.02 -2.94
CA ASP A 241 -2.74 27.69 -2.41
C ASP A 241 -3.87 26.71 -2.09
N TRP A 242 -4.70 27.03 -1.08
CA TRP A 242 -5.80 26.20 -0.59
C TRP A 242 -6.77 25.77 -1.71
N LEU A 243 -6.99 24.45 -1.85
CA LEU A 243 -7.92 23.86 -2.80
C LEU A 243 -8.98 23.02 -2.07
N ASP A 244 -10.25 23.30 -2.36
CA ASP A 244 -11.36 22.43 -1.99
C ASP A 244 -11.53 21.32 -3.03
N VAL A 245 -11.33 20.07 -2.61
CA VAL A 245 -11.51 18.88 -3.46
C VAL A 245 -12.65 17.99 -2.98
N LEU A 246 -13.41 18.42 -1.98
CA LEU A 246 -14.53 17.64 -1.49
C LEU A 246 -15.58 17.46 -2.60
N PRO A 247 -16.25 16.29 -2.67
CA PRO A 247 -17.38 16.12 -3.57
C PRO A 247 -18.43 17.23 -3.38
N GLU A 248 -19.09 17.63 -4.47
CA GLU A 248 -20.21 18.57 -4.37
C GLU A 248 -21.30 18.00 -3.44
N GLY A 249 -21.62 18.73 -2.37
CA GLY A 249 -22.70 18.37 -1.43
C GLY A 249 -22.26 17.59 -0.17
N THR A 250 -20.95 17.42 0.05
CA THR A 250 -20.38 17.06 1.37
C THR A 250 -20.03 18.31 2.18
#